data_AF-A0A832TE33-F1
#
_entry.id   AF-A0A832TE33-F1
#
_cell.length_a   1.000
_cell.length_b   1.000
_cell.length_c   1.000
_cell.angle_alpha   90.00
_cell.angle_beta   90.00
_cell.angle_gamma   90.00
#
_symmetry.space_group_name_H-M   'P 1'
#
loop_
_entity.id
_entity.type
_entity.pdbx_description
1 polymer ?
#
loop_
_entity_poly.entity_id
_entity_poly.type
_entity_poly.pdbx_seq_one_letter_code
_entity_poly.pdbx_strand_id
1 'polypeptide(L)'
;MKHTFVFIDKVLIILKDVPKSLDTPEKKEHAHKIVRDLESYTRTLKKIIHSHKQEEYRQRLHNIHLAGAPELAGKVDALIKKFDSLLVILERDAEVLKDTIENSPEKWVSRIGDLAFDMVMTGLHQMQAEMTEEDKEIERFKQMALFEMHELEELVDSAEHISDILQ
;
A
#
# COMPACT_ATOMS: atom_id res chain seq x y z
N MET A 1 -9.34 0.68 5.03
CA MET A 1 -8.81 0.90 3.67
C MET A 1 -8.28 2.30 3.39
N LYS A 2 -8.83 3.41 3.92
CA LYS A 2 -8.23 4.76 3.78
C LYS A 2 -6.72 4.77 4.10
N HIS A 3 -6.32 4.12 5.19
CA HIS A 3 -4.91 3.99 5.59
C HIS A 3 -4.06 3.21 4.58
N THR A 4 -4.61 2.19 3.90
CA THR A 4 -3.90 1.44 2.85
C THR A 4 -3.50 2.36 1.70
N PHE A 5 -4.42 3.21 1.23
CA PHE A 5 -4.13 4.17 0.16
C PHE A 5 -3.15 5.27 0.61
N VAL A 6 -3.21 5.72 1.86
CA VAL A 6 -2.21 6.65 2.41
C VAL A 6 -0.79 6.08 2.32
N PHE A 7 -0.60 4.80 2.65
CA PHE A 7 0.73 4.18 2.55
C PHE A 7 1.16 3.93 1.10
N ILE A 8 0.22 3.65 0.19
CA ILE A 8 0.50 3.59 -1.25
C ILE A 8 0.96 4.97 -1.76
N ASP A 9 0.27 6.04 -1.36
CA ASP A 9 0.68 7.41 -1.70
C ASP A 9 2.05 7.75 -1.13
N LYS A 10 2.35 7.36 0.12
CA LYS A 10 3.69 7.52 0.71
C LYS A 10 4.76 6.79 -0.11
N VAL A 11 4.50 5.57 -0.61
CA VAL A 11 5.40 4.86 -1.53
C VAL A 11 5.60 5.64 -2.82
N LEU A 12 4.53 6.15 -3.44
CA LEU A 12 4.64 6.94 -4.67
C LEU A 12 5.41 8.26 -4.46
N ILE A 13 5.27 8.88 -3.30
CA ILE A 13 5.99 10.11 -2.94
C ILE A 13 7.49 9.83 -2.84
N ILE A 14 7.91 8.79 -2.11
CA ILE A 14 9.36 8.49 -1.98
C ILE A 14 9.98 8.10 -3.32
N LEU A 15 9.22 7.46 -4.23
CA LEU A 15 9.70 7.14 -5.57
C LEU A 15 9.84 8.36 -6.48
N LYS A 16 9.17 9.48 -6.18
CA LYS A 16 9.37 10.75 -6.90
C LYS A 16 10.63 11.49 -6.48
N ASP A 17 11.15 11.21 -5.30
CA ASP A 17 12.32 11.89 -4.72
C ASP A 17 13.64 11.12 -4.93
N VAL A 18 13.64 10.10 -5.79
CA VAL A 18 14.84 9.31 -6.02
C VAL A 18 15.97 10.13 -6.66
N PRO A 19 17.23 9.94 -6.23
CA PRO A 19 18.35 10.58 -6.88
C PRO A 19 18.49 10.06 -8.33
N LYS A 20 18.82 10.96 -9.27
CA LYS A 20 18.99 10.60 -10.69
C LYS A 20 20.28 9.81 -10.98
N SER A 21 21.21 9.77 -10.03
CA SER A 21 22.48 9.06 -10.10
C SER A 21 22.98 8.74 -8.69
N LEU A 22 23.90 7.80 -8.55
CA LEU A 22 24.53 7.40 -7.28
C LEU A 22 26.05 7.70 -7.28
N ASP A 23 26.42 8.81 -7.91
CA ASP A 23 27.81 9.24 -8.12
C ASP A 23 28.46 9.88 -6.89
N THR A 24 27.69 10.29 -5.88
CA THR A 24 28.22 10.81 -4.61
C THR A 24 27.77 10.00 -3.40
N PRO A 25 28.55 9.98 -2.30
CA PRO A 25 28.16 9.33 -1.05
C PRO A 25 26.82 9.81 -0.51
N GLU A 26 26.50 11.10 -0.63
CA GLU A 26 25.24 11.67 -0.16
C GLU A 26 24.05 11.13 -0.94
N LYS A 27 24.19 10.96 -2.27
CA LYS A 27 23.14 10.36 -3.10
C LYS A 27 22.96 8.88 -2.81
N LYS A 28 24.04 8.14 -2.52
CA LYS A 28 23.95 6.75 -2.08
C LYS A 28 23.24 6.62 -0.74
N GLU A 29 23.57 7.47 0.23
CA GLU A 29 22.87 7.49 1.53
C GLU A 29 21.40 7.85 1.35
N HIS A 30 21.09 8.80 0.47
CA HIS A 30 19.69 9.13 0.14
C HIS A 30 18.97 7.92 -0.48
N ALA A 31 19.59 7.21 -1.41
CA ALA A 31 19.01 5.99 -1.99
C ALA A 31 18.79 4.89 -0.92
N HIS A 32 19.73 4.69 0.01
CA HIS A 32 19.54 3.77 1.13
C HIS A 32 18.36 4.20 2.01
N LYS A 33 18.20 5.49 2.28
CA LYS A 33 17.04 6.00 3.03
C LYS A 33 15.74 5.66 2.30
N ILE A 34 15.66 5.88 1.00
CA ILE A 34 14.47 5.56 0.20
C ILE A 34 14.15 4.06 0.28
N VAL A 35 15.15 3.19 0.17
CA VAL A 35 14.95 1.74 0.30
C VAL A 35 14.46 1.37 1.70
N ARG A 36 15.02 1.96 2.77
CA ARG A 36 14.54 1.74 4.15
C ARG A 36 13.09 2.20 4.34
N ASP A 37 12.73 3.35 3.79
CA ASP A 37 11.37 3.90 3.85
C ASP A 37 10.40 2.99 3.07
N LEU A 38 10.81 2.49 1.90
CA LEU A 38 10.06 1.53 1.09
C LEU A 38 9.79 0.23 1.87
N GLU A 39 10.81 -0.35 2.51
CA GLU A 39 10.66 -1.55 3.35
C GLU A 39 9.73 -1.30 4.55
N SER A 40 9.81 -0.12 5.17
CA SER A 40 8.96 0.27 6.29
C SER A 40 7.49 0.38 5.90
N TYR A 41 7.20 1.08 4.80
CA TYR A 41 5.84 1.22 4.27
C TYR A 41 5.28 -0.11 3.78
N THR A 42 6.11 -0.94 3.14
CA THR A 42 5.71 -2.29 2.71
C THR A 42 5.30 -3.16 3.89
N ARG A 43 6.09 -3.16 4.98
CA ARG A 43 5.73 -3.89 6.22
C ARG A 43 4.43 -3.37 6.83
N THR A 44 4.21 -2.06 6.81
CA THR A 44 2.98 -1.46 7.34
C THR A 44 1.77 -1.81 6.48
N LEU A 45 1.90 -1.73 5.15
CA LEU A 45 0.88 -2.18 4.20
C LEU A 45 0.53 -3.65 4.43
N LYS A 46 1.53 -4.51 4.62
CA LYS A 46 1.32 -5.94 4.89
C LYS A 46 0.48 -6.17 6.14
N LYS A 47 0.74 -5.45 7.23
CA LYS A 47 -0.06 -5.52 8.46
C LYS A 47 -1.51 -5.07 8.22
N ILE A 48 -1.72 -3.94 7.54
CA ILE A 48 -3.05 -3.38 7.25
C ILE A 48 -3.84 -4.29 6.30
N ILE A 49 -3.20 -4.84 5.28
CA ILE A 49 -3.85 -5.75 4.33
C ILE A 49 -4.19 -7.08 5.02
N HIS A 50 -3.31 -7.57 5.89
CA HIS A 50 -3.58 -8.78 6.66
C HIS A 50 -4.77 -8.61 7.62
N SER A 51 -4.91 -7.47 8.29
CA SER A 51 -6.09 -7.22 9.13
C SER A 51 -7.38 -7.18 8.30
N HIS A 52 -7.33 -6.61 7.09
CA HIS A 52 -8.46 -6.63 6.15
C HIS A 52 -8.83 -8.03 5.62
N LYS A 53 -7.98 -9.04 5.79
CA LYS A 53 -8.23 -10.43 5.36
C LYS A 53 -8.89 -11.30 6.42
N GLN A 54 -8.99 -10.83 7.65
CA GLN A 54 -9.54 -11.62 8.75
C GLN A 54 -10.99 -12.02 8.46
N GLU A 55 -11.30 -13.27 8.75
CA GLU A 55 -12.54 -13.95 8.37
C GLU A 55 -13.79 -13.25 8.91
N GLU A 56 -13.70 -12.64 10.11
CA GLU A 56 -14.79 -11.88 10.71
C GLU A 56 -15.24 -10.69 9.86
N TYR A 57 -14.31 -10.00 9.18
CA TYR A 57 -14.65 -8.89 8.29
C TYR A 57 -15.35 -9.37 7.02
N ARG A 58 -14.92 -10.51 6.48
CA ARG A 58 -15.56 -11.11 5.30
C ARG A 58 -16.95 -11.63 5.61
N GLN A 59 -17.13 -12.26 6.78
CA GLN A 59 -18.44 -12.72 7.23
C GLN A 59 -19.38 -11.55 7.51
N ARG A 60 -18.92 -10.46 8.13
CA ARG A 60 -19.73 -9.23 8.31
C ARG A 60 -20.18 -8.66 6.96
N LEU A 61 -19.26 -8.53 5.99
CA LEU A 61 -19.60 -8.07 4.63
C LEU A 61 -20.62 -8.98 3.92
N HIS A 62 -20.50 -10.30 4.08
CA HIS A 62 -21.41 -11.27 3.47
C HIS A 62 -22.80 -11.31 4.16
N ASN A 63 -22.85 -11.02 5.47
CA ASN A 63 -24.08 -11.08 6.27
C ASN A 63 -24.90 -9.79 6.24
N ILE A 64 -24.37 -8.70 5.69
CA ILE A 64 -25.12 -7.46 5.46
C ILE A 64 -26.21 -7.75 4.41
N HIS A 65 -27.47 -7.70 4.84
CA HIS A 65 -28.66 -7.89 4.00
C HIS A 65 -28.94 -6.63 3.14
N LEU A 66 -28.01 -6.29 2.25
CA LEU A 66 -28.20 -5.26 1.23
C LEU A 66 -28.19 -5.89 -0.15
N ALA A 67 -29.09 -5.42 -1.02
CA ALA A 67 -29.02 -5.73 -2.44
C ALA A 67 -27.64 -5.27 -2.97
N GLY A 68 -26.87 -6.18 -3.59
CA GLY A 68 -25.51 -5.91 -4.08
C GLY A 68 -24.36 -6.32 -3.14
N ALA A 69 -24.63 -6.81 -1.93
CA ALA A 69 -23.57 -7.27 -1.00
C ALA A 69 -22.64 -8.38 -1.57
N PRO A 70 -23.12 -9.37 -2.35
CA PRO A 70 -22.24 -10.36 -2.99
C PRO A 70 -21.29 -9.77 -4.04
N GLU A 71 -21.76 -8.79 -4.82
CA GLU A 71 -20.92 -8.09 -5.80
C GLU A 71 -19.87 -7.23 -5.10
N LEU A 72 -20.24 -6.60 -3.99
CA LEU A 72 -19.34 -5.83 -3.14
C LEU A 72 -18.24 -6.71 -2.51
N ALA A 73 -18.60 -7.88 -1.99
CA ALA A 73 -17.62 -8.84 -1.46
C ALA A 73 -16.62 -9.27 -2.54
N GLY A 74 -17.11 -9.54 -3.76
CA GLY A 74 -16.27 -9.83 -4.92
C GLY A 74 -15.30 -8.69 -5.27
N LYS A 75 -15.76 -7.42 -5.24
CA LYS A 75 -14.91 -6.24 -5.46
C LYS A 75 -13.83 -6.09 -4.37
N VAL A 76 -14.17 -6.36 -3.11
CA VAL A 76 -13.22 -6.30 -1.97
C VAL A 76 -12.16 -7.39 -2.10
N ASP A 77 -12.54 -8.63 -2.41
CA ASP A 77 -11.58 -9.72 -2.62
C ASP A 77 -10.65 -9.45 -3.82
N ALA A 78 -11.18 -8.89 -4.92
CA ALA A 78 -10.37 -8.48 -6.06
C ALA A 78 -9.35 -7.39 -5.68
N LEU A 79 -9.75 -6.42 -4.85
CA LEU A 79 -8.86 -5.37 -4.35
C LEU A 79 -7.77 -5.93 -3.43
N ILE A 80 -8.12 -6.86 -2.53
CA ILE A 80 -7.14 -7.54 -1.66
C ILE A 80 -6.11 -8.31 -2.49
N LYS A 81 -6.53 -9.01 -3.56
CA LYS A 81 -5.59 -9.70 -4.45
C LYS A 81 -4.61 -8.75 -5.13
N LYS A 82 -5.07 -7.56 -5.55
CA LYS A 82 -4.20 -6.52 -6.11
C LYS A 82 -3.21 -5.98 -5.08
N PHE A 83 -3.65 -5.80 -3.84
CA PHE A 83 -2.77 -5.44 -2.73
C PHE A 83 -1.72 -6.51 -2.44
N ASP A 84 -2.06 -7.79 -2.54
CA ASP A 84 -1.07 -8.87 -2.43
C ASP A 84 -0.03 -8.82 -3.55
N SER A 85 -0.48 -8.61 -4.80
CA SER A 85 0.43 -8.44 -5.93
C SER A 85 1.36 -7.24 -5.73
N LEU A 86 0.84 -6.12 -5.22
CA LEU A 86 1.64 -4.95 -4.88
C LEU A 86 2.68 -5.29 -3.80
N LEU A 87 2.30 -5.96 -2.72
CA LEU A 87 3.24 -6.33 -1.66
C LEU A 87 4.39 -7.20 -2.17
N VAL A 88 4.10 -8.18 -3.03
CA VAL A 88 5.13 -9.04 -3.63
C VAL A 88 6.13 -8.23 -4.45
N ILE A 89 5.64 -7.26 -5.24
CA ILE A 89 6.49 -6.36 -6.03
C ILE A 89 7.36 -5.50 -5.11
N LEU A 90 6.76 -4.86 -4.11
CA LEU A 90 7.48 -3.99 -3.20
C LEU A 90 8.54 -4.73 -2.39
N GLU A 91 8.25 -5.93 -1.89
CA GLU A 91 9.20 -6.77 -1.15
C GLU A 91 10.38 -7.17 -2.05
N ARG A 92 10.09 -7.69 -3.26
CA ARG A 92 11.10 -8.10 -4.24
C ARG A 92 11.99 -6.93 -4.66
N ASP A 93 11.39 -5.80 -5.01
CA ASP A 93 12.12 -4.69 -5.60
C ASP A 93 12.91 -3.89 -4.57
N ALA A 94 12.48 -3.87 -3.30
CA ALA A 94 13.30 -3.32 -2.22
C ALA A 94 14.65 -4.05 -2.11
N GLU A 95 14.66 -5.39 -2.20
CA GLU A 95 15.89 -6.19 -2.19
C GLU A 95 16.76 -5.91 -3.42
N VAL A 96 16.15 -5.85 -4.62
CA VAL A 96 16.87 -5.54 -5.87
C VAL A 96 17.48 -4.15 -5.83
N LEU A 97 16.76 -3.15 -5.32
CA LEU A 97 17.25 -1.78 -5.21
C LEU A 97 18.42 -1.67 -4.22
N LYS A 98 18.34 -2.37 -3.09
CA LYS A 98 19.43 -2.46 -2.12
C LYS A 98 20.71 -3.02 -2.74
N ASP A 99 20.59 -4.13 -3.47
CA ASP A 99 21.71 -4.72 -4.22
C ASP A 99 22.26 -3.76 -5.29
N THR A 100 21.36 -3.06 -5.99
CA THR A 100 21.71 -2.11 -7.05
C THR A 100 22.57 -0.96 -6.54
N ILE A 101 22.30 -0.42 -5.34
CA ILE A 101 23.08 0.69 -4.76
C ILE A 101 24.56 0.30 -4.58
N GLU A 102 24.81 -0.96 -4.19
CA GLU A 102 26.15 -1.47 -3.88
C GLU A 102 26.86 -2.02 -5.12
N ASN A 103 26.16 -2.83 -5.92
CA ASN A 103 26.78 -3.68 -6.93
C ASN A 103 26.55 -3.22 -8.37
N SER A 104 25.56 -2.37 -8.63
CA SER A 104 25.25 -1.88 -9.99
C SER A 104 24.62 -0.48 -9.99
N PRO A 105 25.26 0.54 -9.41
CA PRO A 105 24.67 1.86 -9.22
C PRO A 105 24.26 2.55 -10.53
N GLU A 106 24.87 2.17 -11.66
CA GLU A 106 24.49 2.64 -13.00
C GLU A 106 23.09 2.19 -13.44
N LYS A 107 22.56 1.11 -12.85
CA LYS A 107 21.20 0.59 -13.13
C LYS A 107 20.14 1.20 -12.23
N TRP A 108 20.52 2.07 -11.28
CA TRP A 108 19.60 2.65 -10.29
C TRP A 108 18.31 3.20 -10.91
N VAL A 109 18.42 4.11 -11.88
CA VAL A 109 17.26 4.75 -12.50
C VAL A 109 16.40 3.74 -13.26
N SER A 110 17.01 2.78 -13.96
CA SER A 110 16.24 1.72 -14.63
C SER A 110 15.47 0.86 -13.64
N ARG A 111 16.05 0.53 -12.47
CA ARG A 111 15.37 -0.28 -11.45
C ARG A 111 14.24 0.46 -10.75
N ILE A 112 14.37 1.77 -10.54
CA ILE A 112 13.25 2.60 -10.08
C ILE A 112 12.14 2.64 -11.13
N GLY A 113 12.50 2.71 -12.42
CA GLY A 113 11.56 2.64 -13.54
C GLY A 113 10.81 1.31 -13.57
N ASP A 114 11.52 0.18 -13.42
CA ASP A 114 10.94 -1.17 -13.34
C ASP A 114 9.93 -1.26 -12.20
N LEU A 115 10.30 -0.80 -10.99
CA LEU A 115 9.40 -0.79 -9.82
C LEU A 115 8.14 0.05 -10.07
N ALA A 116 8.30 1.27 -10.57
CA ALA A 116 7.16 2.15 -10.85
C ALA A 116 6.22 1.54 -11.90
N PHE A 117 6.78 0.90 -12.93
CA PHE A 117 6.01 0.20 -13.95
C PHE A 117 5.26 -1.00 -13.37
N ASP A 118 5.94 -1.86 -12.61
CA ASP A 118 5.32 -3.04 -12.00
C ASP A 118 4.22 -2.66 -11.00
N MET A 119 4.41 -1.58 -10.23
CA MET A 119 3.36 -1.01 -9.39
C MET A 119 2.13 -0.58 -10.21
N VAL A 120 2.30 0.04 -11.38
CA VAL A 120 1.20 0.36 -12.28
C VAL A 120 0.51 -0.91 -12.75
N MET A 121 1.27 -1.94 -13.12
CA MET A 121 0.75 -3.22 -13.62
C MET A 121 -0.07 -4.02 -12.59
N THR A 122 -0.03 -3.66 -11.31
CA THR A 122 -0.96 -4.19 -10.29
C THR A 122 -2.44 -3.86 -10.58
N GLY A 123 -2.70 -2.87 -11.43
CA GLY A 123 -4.06 -2.44 -11.79
C GLY A 123 -4.79 -1.73 -10.65
N LEU A 124 -4.09 -1.25 -9.62
CA LEU A 124 -4.66 -0.45 -8.53
C LEU A 124 -5.20 0.90 -9.04
N HIS A 125 -4.51 1.50 -10.02
CA HIS A 125 -4.90 2.76 -10.65
C HIS A 125 -6.20 2.66 -11.47
N GLN A 126 -6.51 1.50 -12.04
CA GLN A 126 -7.73 1.25 -12.81
C GLN A 126 -8.97 1.20 -11.90
N MET A 127 -8.85 0.59 -10.71
CA MET A 127 -9.98 0.53 -9.76
C MET A 127 -10.35 1.89 -9.20
N GLN A 128 -9.40 2.81 -9.06
CA GLN A 128 -9.70 4.17 -8.58
C GLN A 128 -10.42 5.00 -9.65
N ALA A 129 -10.18 4.72 -10.93
CA ALA A 129 -10.83 5.39 -12.07
C ALA A 129 -12.20 4.78 -12.44
N GLU A 130 -12.42 3.49 -12.12
CA GLU A 130 -13.67 2.76 -12.38
C GLU A 130 -14.70 2.88 -11.25
N MET A 131 -14.39 3.60 -10.16
CA MET A 131 -15.35 3.87 -9.09
C MET A 131 -16.45 4.83 -9.57
N THR A 132 -17.64 4.29 -9.85
CA THR A 132 -18.84 5.07 -10.21
C THR A 132 -19.46 5.77 -8.99
N GLU A 133 -20.49 6.61 -9.17
CA GLU A 133 -21.22 7.23 -8.04
C GLU A 133 -21.81 6.19 -7.06
N GLU A 134 -22.16 4.97 -7.52
CA GLU A 134 -22.55 3.85 -6.65
C GLU A 134 -21.38 3.35 -5.78
N ASP A 135 -20.15 3.42 -6.29
CA ASP A 135 -18.95 3.08 -5.50
C ASP A 135 -18.61 4.15 -4.44
N LYS A 136 -19.14 5.39 -4.58
CA LYS A 136 -19.09 6.41 -3.51
C LYS A 136 -20.09 6.13 -2.40
N GLU A 137 -21.25 5.53 -2.69
CA GLU A 137 -22.14 4.98 -1.67
C GLU A 137 -21.49 3.81 -0.93
N ILE A 138 -20.75 2.96 -1.65
CA ILE A 138 -19.89 1.91 -1.06
C ILE A 138 -18.79 2.52 -0.19
N GLU A 139 -18.20 3.65 -0.56
CA GLU A 139 -17.22 4.34 0.29
C GLU A 139 -17.88 4.94 1.55
N ARG A 140 -19.14 5.39 1.45
CA ARG A 140 -19.99 5.78 2.59
C ARG A 140 -20.36 4.60 3.49
N PHE A 141 -20.65 3.43 2.91
CA PHE A 141 -20.92 2.19 3.62
C PHE A 141 -19.66 1.59 4.24
N LYS A 142 -18.51 1.66 3.56
CA LYS A 142 -17.20 1.39 4.13
C LYS A 142 -16.89 2.38 5.23
N GLN A 143 -17.24 3.65 5.10
CA GLN A 143 -17.09 4.63 6.18
C GLN A 143 -18.00 4.32 7.37
N MET A 144 -19.21 3.77 7.17
CA MET A 144 -20.07 3.30 8.26
C MET A 144 -19.55 1.99 8.90
N ALA A 145 -19.04 1.04 8.11
CA ALA A 145 -18.38 -0.17 8.59
C ALA A 145 -16.98 0.10 9.19
N LEU A 146 -16.31 1.18 8.77
CA LEU A 146 -15.07 1.73 9.34
C LEU A 146 -15.35 2.63 10.55
N PHE A 147 -16.58 3.16 10.71
CA PHE A 147 -17.01 3.87 11.92
C PHE A 147 -17.28 2.91 13.10
N GLU A 148 -17.38 1.59 12.84
CA GLU A 148 -17.13 0.52 13.82
C GLU A 148 -15.63 0.32 14.10
N MET A 149 -14.88 1.41 13.93
CA MET A 149 -13.71 1.93 14.64
C MET A 149 -13.53 1.56 16.13
N HIS A 150 -14.23 0.60 16.72
CA HIS A 150 -13.93 0.19 18.10
C HIS A 150 -12.68 -0.69 18.23
N GLU A 151 -12.17 -1.30 17.16
CA GLU A 151 -11.04 -2.25 17.29
C GLU A 151 -9.68 -1.71 16.83
N LEU A 152 -9.62 -0.49 16.28
CA LEU A 152 -8.35 0.23 16.16
C LEU A 152 -7.81 0.68 17.54
N GLU A 153 -8.62 0.58 18.60
CA GLU A 153 -8.22 0.83 19.98
C GLU A 153 -7.32 -0.29 20.57
N GLU A 154 -7.27 -1.50 19.99
CA GLU A 154 -6.47 -2.63 20.53
C GLU A 154 -5.21 -3.01 19.71
N LEU A 155 -5.05 -2.57 18.46
CA LEU A 155 -3.95 -3.05 17.59
C LEU A 155 -2.73 -2.13 17.48
N VAL A 156 -2.75 -0.96 18.12
CA VAL A 156 -1.60 -0.03 18.16
C VAL A 156 -1.16 0.19 19.61
N ASP A 157 -0.72 -0.89 20.24
CA ASP A 157 -0.07 -0.88 21.56
C ASP A 157 1.36 -0.27 21.55
N SER A 158 1.66 0.65 20.63
CA SER A 158 2.91 1.41 20.65
C SER A 158 2.67 2.84 20.16
N ALA A 159 2.74 3.79 21.08
CA ALA A 159 2.59 5.22 20.83
C ALA A 159 3.57 5.78 19.76
N GLU A 160 4.64 5.07 19.42
CA GLU A 160 5.64 5.49 18.44
C GLU A 160 5.10 5.63 17.01
N HIS A 161 4.19 4.77 16.56
CA HIS A 161 3.72 4.80 15.16
C HIS A 161 2.65 5.86 14.88
N ILE A 162 2.06 6.45 15.92
CA ILE A 162 1.01 7.47 15.81
C ILE A 162 1.62 8.87 15.60
N SER A 163 2.79 9.14 16.18
CA SER A 163 3.48 10.43 16.04
C SER A 163 3.85 10.76 14.58
N ASP A 164 4.28 9.76 13.81
CA ASP A 164 4.70 9.92 12.41
C ASP A 164 3.51 10.05 11.42
N ILE A 165 2.28 9.89 11.91
CA ILE A 165 1.06 10.03 11.11
C ILE A 165 0.41 11.41 11.33
N LEU A 166 0.72 12.10 12.44
CA LEU A 166 0.09 13.35 12.85
C LEU A 166 0.96 14.61 12.65
N GLN A 167 2.18 14.49 12.12
CA GLN A 167 3.00 15.60 11.63
C GLN A 167 2.95 15.70 10.10
#